data_AF-A0A7J5DQH8-F1
#
_entry.id   AF-A0A7J5DQH8-F1
#
_cell.length_a   1.000
_cell.length_b   1.000
_cell.length_c   1.000
_cell.angle_alpha   90.00
_cell.angle_beta   90.00
_cell.angle_gamma   90.00
#
_symmetry.space_group_name_H-M   'P 1'
#
loop_
_entity.id
_entity.type
_entity.pdbx_description
1 polymer ?
#
loop_
_entity_poly.entity_id
_entity_poly.type
_entity_poly.pdbx_seq_one_letter_code
_entity_poly.pdbx_strand_id
1 'polypeptide(L)'
;MPEASHSARCERALSEREFTCQIWGFDDASPYADVRLPDGTRCHAVLAPLAQPGTAISLRVPRRGGFSLDELRAAGALTAEGHDLVGGVVRARAAFLVSGGTGTGKTTLLAALLAAVDPAERIVVVEDAAELRPAHPQVVALEARPANLEGAGAVLLRDLVRQALRMRPDRLVVGEVRDAAVVDLLAALNTGHEGGCGTLHANSAADVPARVEALALSAGLGREATHSQLAAALDVVLHVVRDRGSGRRRLGEIAVLDRDERTGLVRTVPAVTFTDAEQSVPGPDPAVAALRALLRAEGRAGRGEPDAR
;
A
#
# COMPACT_ATOMS: atom_id res chain seq x y z
N MET A 1 41.63 -11.79 38.32
CA MET A 1 40.55 -12.79 38.10
C MET A 1 39.42 -12.21 37.24
N PRO A 2 39.53 -12.17 35.89
CA PRO A 2 38.41 -11.82 35.00
C PRO A 2 37.84 -12.99 34.17
N GLU A 3 38.50 -14.15 34.12
CA GLU A 3 38.17 -15.24 33.15
C GLU A 3 36.83 -15.96 33.43
N ALA A 4 36.43 -16.11 34.69
CA ALA A 4 35.20 -16.82 35.05
C ALA A 4 33.91 -16.10 34.60
N SER A 5 33.95 -14.78 34.41
CA SER A 5 32.83 -13.96 33.90
C SER A 5 32.60 -14.14 32.40
N HIS A 6 33.68 -14.44 31.65
CA HIS A 6 33.63 -14.58 30.20
C HIS A 6 33.03 -15.93 29.78
N SER A 7 33.40 -17.03 30.45
CA SER A 7 32.87 -18.38 30.17
C SER A 7 31.35 -18.45 30.38
N ALA A 8 30.85 -17.90 31.49
CA ALA A 8 29.42 -17.89 31.81
C ALA A 8 28.58 -16.94 30.93
N ARG A 9 29.22 -15.98 30.24
CA ARG A 9 28.60 -15.16 29.20
C ARG A 9 28.59 -15.89 27.86
N CYS A 10 29.67 -16.59 27.51
CA CYS A 10 29.74 -17.42 26.30
C CYS A 10 28.74 -18.58 26.34
N GLU A 11 28.61 -19.29 27.46
CA GLU A 11 27.66 -20.40 27.62
C GLU A 11 26.20 -19.93 27.53
N ARG A 12 25.88 -18.77 28.14
CA ARG A 12 24.54 -18.16 27.99
C ARG A 12 24.26 -17.69 26.56
N ALA A 13 25.23 -17.06 25.92
CA ALA A 13 25.09 -16.62 24.53
C ALA A 13 24.94 -17.81 23.57
N LEU A 14 25.65 -18.92 23.80
CA LEU A 14 25.50 -20.16 23.05
C LEU A 14 24.14 -20.82 23.28
N SER A 15 23.65 -20.88 24.53
CA SER A 15 22.33 -21.45 24.86
C SER A 15 21.17 -20.62 24.30
N GLU A 16 21.25 -19.29 24.39
CA GLU A 16 20.27 -18.37 23.78
C GLU A 16 20.28 -18.49 22.25
N ARG A 17 21.47 -18.65 21.65
CA ARG A 17 21.64 -18.85 20.21
C ARG A 17 21.07 -20.19 19.75
N GLU A 18 21.40 -21.30 20.40
CA GLU A 18 20.87 -22.63 20.05
C GLU A 18 19.34 -22.69 20.17
N PHE A 19 18.78 -22.09 21.22
CA PHE A 19 17.33 -22.01 21.41
C PHE A 19 16.65 -21.18 20.30
N THR A 20 17.28 -20.10 19.86
CA THR A 20 16.78 -19.25 18.77
C THR A 20 16.93 -19.95 17.41
N CYS A 21 18.04 -20.64 17.15
CA CYS A 21 18.25 -21.40 15.92
C CYS A 21 17.25 -22.57 15.78
N GLN A 22 16.95 -23.29 16.86
CA GLN A 22 16.03 -24.43 16.84
C GLN A 22 14.56 -24.05 16.63
N ILE A 23 14.10 -22.93 17.20
CA ILE A 23 12.71 -22.49 17.05
C ILE A 23 12.48 -21.81 15.69
N TRP A 24 13.53 -21.20 15.11
CA TRP A 24 13.37 -20.28 13.98
C TRP A 24 14.08 -20.73 12.69
N GLY A 25 14.87 -21.80 12.73
CA GLY A 25 15.42 -22.47 11.55
C GLY A 25 16.55 -21.74 10.84
N PHE A 26 17.30 -20.88 11.53
CA PHE A 26 18.45 -20.15 10.98
C PHE A 26 19.76 -20.46 11.72
N ASP A 27 20.89 -20.26 11.05
CA ASP A 27 22.24 -20.61 11.50
C ASP A 27 23.26 -19.50 11.16
N ASP A 28 24.55 -19.81 11.29
CA ASP A 28 25.63 -18.86 11.03
C ASP A 28 25.79 -18.47 9.56
N ALA A 29 25.28 -19.29 8.64
CA ALA A 29 25.28 -18.98 7.22
C ALA A 29 24.14 -18.00 6.86
N SER A 30 23.06 -17.96 7.65
CA SER A 30 21.95 -17.01 7.53
C SER A 30 21.65 -16.34 8.88
N PRO A 31 22.46 -15.35 9.31
CA PRO A 31 22.42 -14.81 10.67
C PRO A 31 21.22 -13.90 10.99
N TYR A 32 20.23 -13.84 10.10
CA TYR A 32 18.98 -13.11 10.31
C TYR A 32 17.81 -13.85 9.67
N ALA A 33 16.61 -13.64 10.20
CA ALA A 33 15.40 -14.22 9.63
C ALA A 33 14.16 -13.38 9.92
N ASP A 34 13.22 -13.45 8.99
CA ASP A 34 11.85 -12.98 9.13
C ASP A 34 10.93 -14.19 9.28
N VAL A 35 10.26 -14.33 10.41
CA VAL A 35 9.33 -15.44 10.69
C VAL A 35 7.98 -14.88 11.14
N ARG A 36 6.93 -15.62 10.80
CA ARG A 36 5.56 -15.32 11.20
C ARG A 36 5.09 -16.32 12.25
N LEU A 37 4.67 -15.80 13.39
CA LEU A 37 4.11 -16.60 14.48
C LEU A 37 2.65 -17.00 14.17
N PRO A 38 2.10 -18.06 14.82
CA PRO A 38 0.73 -18.53 14.58
C PRO A 38 -0.36 -17.48 14.81
N ASP A 39 -0.11 -16.48 15.65
CA ASP A 39 -1.02 -15.36 15.92
C ASP A 39 -0.94 -14.24 14.85
N GLY A 40 -0.06 -14.42 13.84
CA GLY A 40 0.22 -13.47 12.78
C GLY A 40 1.29 -12.43 13.11
N THR A 41 1.87 -12.45 14.32
CA THR A 41 2.98 -11.58 14.72
C THR A 41 4.17 -11.83 13.82
N ARG A 42 4.70 -10.75 13.23
CA ARG A 42 5.96 -10.83 12.50
C ARG A 42 7.10 -10.64 13.47
N CYS A 43 8.14 -11.42 13.28
CA CYS A 43 9.34 -11.31 14.06
C CYS A 43 10.54 -11.32 13.14
N HIS A 44 11.33 -10.26 13.25
CA HIS A 44 12.63 -10.15 12.62
C HIS A 44 13.69 -10.38 13.68
N ALA A 45 14.59 -11.33 13.45
CA ALA A 45 15.70 -11.63 14.36
C ALA A 45 17.04 -11.45 13.64
N VAL A 46 18.03 -10.90 14.35
CA VAL A 46 19.42 -10.78 13.89
C VAL A 46 20.33 -11.29 14.99
N LEU A 47 21.14 -12.31 14.71
CA LEU A 47 22.03 -12.94 15.66
C LEU A 47 23.22 -12.04 16.04
N ALA A 48 23.68 -12.14 17.29
CA ALA A 48 25.03 -11.69 17.63
C ALA A 48 26.09 -12.55 16.90
N PRO A 49 27.23 -11.98 16.49
CA PRO A 49 27.69 -10.61 16.76
C PRO A 49 27.24 -9.55 15.74
N LEU A 50 26.44 -9.91 14.71
CA LEU A 50 25.92 -8.93 13.75
C LEU A 50 25.06 -7.86 14.43
N ALA A 51 24.24 -8.27 15.39
CA ALA A 51 23.55 -7.38 16.30
C ALA A 51 24.35 -7.14 17.59
N GLN A 52 24.33 -5.90 18.08
CA GLN A 52 25.00 -5.49 19.32
C GLN A 52 23.97 -4.77 20.23
N PRO A 53 24.01 -4.97 21.57
CA PRO A 53 25.00 -5.74 22.34
C PRO A 53 24.74 -7.27 22.38
N GLY A 54 23.74 -7.77 21.66
CA GLY A 54 23.37 -9.18 21.58
C GLY A 54 22.38 -9.41 20.46
N THR A 55 21.85 -10.63 20.33
CA THR A 55 20.80 -10.97 19.35
C THR A 55 19.62 -10.00 19.48
N ALA A 56 19.27 -9.34 18.38
CA ALA A 56 18.16 -8.39 18.34
C ALA A 56 16.92 -9.06 17.78
N ILE A 57 15.80 -8.93 18.49
CA ILE A 57 14.50 -9.47 18.08
C ILE A 57 13.49 -8.32 18.03
N SER A 58 12.90 -8.09 16.87
CA SER A 58 11.87 -7.08 16.64
C SER A 58 10.53 -7.74 16.34
N LEU A 59 9.56 -7.56 17.23
CA LEU A 59 8.19 -8.08 17.08
C LEU A 59 7.25 -6.99 16.57
N ARG A 60 6.52 -7.30 15.50
CA ARG A 60 5.45 -6.46 14.96
C ARG A 60 4.13 -7.22 15.03
N VAL A 61 3.38 -6.93 16.08
CA VAL A 61 2.07 -7.55 16.33
C VAL A 61 1.03 -6.94 15.37
N PRO A 62 0.31 -7.76 14.59
CA PRO A 62 -0.78 -7.27 13.76
C PRO A 62 -1.90 -6.70 14.65
N ARG A 63 -2.42 -5.54 14.28
CA ARG A 63 -3.62 -5.00 14.94
C ARG A 63 -4.83 -5.84 14.51
N ARG A 64 -5.64 -6.26 15.48
CA ARG A 64 -6.92 -6.93 15.23
C ARG A 64 -7.98 -5.86 14.99
N GLY A 65 -8.64 -5.91 13.84
CA GLY A 65 -9.67 -4.96 13.43
C GLY A 65 -9.12 -3.74 12.68
N GLY A 66 -9.80 -3.37 11.60
CA GLY A 66 -9.61 -2.10 10.89
C GLY A 66 -10.58 -1.03 11.39
N PHE A 67 -10.24 0.24 11.19
CA PHE A 67 -11.19 1.33 11.41
C PHE A 67 -12.20 1.38 10.27
N SER A 68 -13.45 1.69 10.57
CA SER A 68 -14.44 2.16 9.60
C SER A 68 -14.17 3.61 9.20
N LEU A 69 -14.81 4.08 8.11
CA LEU A 69 -14.71 5.49 7.70
C LEU A 69 -15.28 6.43 8.77
N ASP A 70 -16.37 6.05 9.44
CA ASP A 70 -16.97 6.81 10.53
C ASP A 70 -16.03 6.93 11.73
N GLU A 71 -15.34 5.84 12.10
CA GLU A 71 -14.35 5.88 13.18
C GLU A 71 -13.12 6.71 12.80
N LEU A 72 -12.67 6.68 11.54
CA LEU A 72 -11.60 7.56 11.06
C LEU A 72 -12.01 9.03 11.11
N ARG A 73 -13.26 9.35 10.78
CA ARG A 73 -13.81 10.70 10.94
C ARG A 73 -13.86 11.10 12.41
N ALA A 74 -14.38 10.24 13.28
CA ALA A 74 -14.45 10.50 14.72
C ALA A 74 -13.06 10.69 15.36
N ALA A 75 -12.03 10.01 14.83
CA ALA A 75 -10.64 10.16 15.25
C ALA A 75 -9.92 11.39 14.65
N GLY A 76 -10.62 12.20 13.84
CA GLY A 76 -10.06 13.39 13.18
C GLY A 76 -9.08 13.07 12.03
N ALA A 77 -9.10 11.84 11.51
CA ALA A 77 -8.30 11.46 10.33
C ALA A 77 -8.97 11.89 9.02
N LEU A 78 -10.29 12.11 9.04
CA LEU A 78 -11.08 12.61 7.93
C LEU A 78 -11.93 13.80 8.41
N THR A 79 -11.98 14.87 7.63
CA THR A 79 -13.02 15.91 7.79
C THR A 79 -14.37 15.34 7.33
N ALA A 80 -15.48 16.05 7.61
CA ALA A 80 -16.79 15.63 7.11
C ALA A 80 -16.82 15.54 5.57
N GLU A 81 -16.28 16.54 4.89
CA GLU A 81 -16.16 16.51 3.42
C GLU A 81 -15.21 15.41 2.94
N GLY A 82 -14.06 15.24 3.61
CA GLY A 82 -13.11 14.17 3.28
C GLY A 82 -13.74 12.79 3.39
N HIS A 83 -14.54 12.55 4.42
CA HIS A 83 -15.33 11.33 4.60
C HIS A 83 -16.27 11.07 3.41
N ASP A 84 -17.05 12.08 3.02
CA ASP A 84 -18.04 11.94 1.95
C ASP A 84 -17.37 11.72 0.59
N LEU A 85 -16.27 12.44 0.32
CA LEU A 85 -15.50 12.31 -0.92
C LEU A 85 -14.85 10.93 -1.05
N VAL A 86 -14.17 10.42 0.00
CA VAL A 86 -13.54 9.09 -0.09
C VAL A 86 -14.57 7.96 -0.14
N GLY A 87 -15.72 8.11 0.53
CA GLY A 87 -16.84 7.19 0.36
C GLY A 87 -17.39 7.22 -1.07
N GLY A 88 -17.43 8.39 -1.70
CA GLY A 88 -17.79 8.54 -3.10
C GLY A 88 -16.80 7.84 -4.04
N VAL A 89 -15.50 7.94 -3.80
CA VAL A 89 -14.45 7.24 -4.57
C VAL A 89 -14.69 5.72 -4.58
N VAL A 90 -15.05 5.14 -3.43
CA VAL A 90 -15.36 3.71 -3.30
C VAL A 90 -16.62 3.33 -4.10
N ARG A 91 -17.71 4.09 -3.95
CA ARG A 91 -18.99 3.87 -4.65
C ARG A 91 -18.87 4.02 -6.17
N ALA A 92 -18.09 5.00 -6.62
CA ALA A 92 -17.85 5.24 -8.04
C ALA A 92 -16.95 4.17 -8.70
N ARG A 93 -16.45 3.19 -7.94
CA ARG A 93 -15.47 2.20 -8.40
C ARG A 93 -14.26 2.85 -9.06
N ALA A 94 -13.85 4.01 -8.57
CA ALA A 94 -12.68 4.70 -9.05
C ALA A 94 -11.42 3.89 -8.70
N ALA A 95 -10.49 3.77 -9.64
CA ALA A 95 -9.17 3.23 -9.37
C ALA A 95 -8.34 4.28 -8.62
N PHE A 96 -7.74 3.90 -7.48
CA PHE A 96 -7.04 4.86 -6.64
C PHE A 96 -5.76 4.33 -5.99
N LEU A 97 -4.84 5.25 -5.69
CA LEU A 97 -3.66 4.97 -4.86
C LEU A 97 -3.73 5.78 -3.58
N VAL A 98 -3.50 5.11 -2.44
CA VAL A 98 -3.27 5.78 -1.16
C VAL A 98 -1.79 6.04 -1.01
N SER A 99 -1.38 7.31 -1.01
CA SER A 99 0.02 7.71 -0.92
C SER A 99 0.36 8.39 0.39
N GLY A 100 1.65 8.48 0.71
CA GLY A 100 2.14 9.10 1.95
C GLY A 100 3.41 8.47 2.52
N GLY A 101 4.02 9.16 3.47
CA GLY A 101 5.23 8.71 4.16
C GLY A 101 5.05 7.45 5.02
N THR A 102 6.14 7.01 5.66
CA THR A 102 6.09 5.87 6.59
C THR A 102 5.30 6.24 7.84
N GLY A 103 4.37 5.38 8.25
CA GLY A 103 3.59 5.58 9.47
C GLY A 103 2.54 6.70 9.40
N THR A 104 2.21 7.21 8.21
CA THR A 104 1.12 8.19 8.02
C THR A 104 -0.28 7.59 8.00
N GLY A 105 -0.40 6.24 7.93
CA GLY A 105 -1.69 5.54 8.00
C GLY A 105 -2.26 5.08 6.66
N LYS A 106 -1.45 4.97 5.59
CA LYS A 106 -1.90 4.51 4.25
C LYS A 106 -2.74 3.23 4.31
N THR A 107 -2.18 2.17 4.90
CA THR A 107 -2.84 0.87 5.03
C THR A 107 -4.09 0.95 5.90
N THR A 108 -4.13 1.86 6.88
CA THR A 108 -5.30 2.08 7.73
C THR A 108 -6.45 2.73 6.94
N LEU A 109 -6.17 3.79 6.18
CA LEU A 109 -7.18 4.40 5.30
C LEU A 109 -7.64 3.41 4.24
N LEU A 110 -6.72 2.68 3.60
CA LEU A 110 -7.05 1.67 2.61
C LEU A 110 -7.96 0.57 3.19
N ALA A 111 -7.68 0.07 4.40
CA ALA A 111 -8.52 -0.92 5.07
C ALA A 111 -9.95 -0.40 5.30
N ALA A 112 -10.09 0.86 5.72
CA ALA A 112 -11.39 1.48 5.94
C ALA A 112 -12.19 1.66 4.64
N LEU A 113 -11.52 2.06 3.56
CA LEU A 113 -12.13 2.18 2.24
C LEU A 113 -12.61 0.83 1.71
N LEU A 114 -11.81 -0.22 1.89
CA LEU A 114 -12.17 -1.57 1.49
C LEU A 114 -13.27 -2.20 2.35
N ALA A 115 -13.37 -1.80 3.63
CA ALA A 115 -14.50 -2.20 4.48
C ALA A 115 -15.82 -1.54 4.05
N ALA A 116 -15.76 -0.41 3.35
CA ALA A 116 -16.92 0.32 2.81
C ALA A 116 -17.33 -0.12 1.39
N VAL A 117 -16.62 -1.09 0.80
CA VAL A 117 -16.98 -1.71 -0.48
C VAL A 117 -18.30 -2.49 -0.34
N ASP A 118 -19.07 -2.60 -1.42
CA ASP A 118 -20.32 -3.37 -1.45
C ASP A 118 -20.05 -4.83 -1.00
N PRO A 119 -20.77 -5.36 0.02
CA PRO A 119 -20.62 -6.72 0.51
C PRO A 119 -20.69 -7.84 -0.55
N ALA A 120 -21.30 -7.58 -1.70
CA ALA A 120 -21.38 -8.51 -2.82
C ALA A 120 -20.10 -8.55 -3.67
N GLU A 121 -19.23 -7.54 -3.60
CA GLU A 121 -18.00 -7.44 -4.37
C GLU A 121 -16.87 -8.29 -3.75
N ARG A 122 -16.19 -9.07 -4.57
CA ARG A 122 -15.04 -9.88 -4.17
C ARG A 122 -13.76 -9.05 -4.21
N ILE A 123 -13.10 -8.94 -3.06
CA ILE A 123 -11.81 -8.26 -2.91
C ILE A 123 -10.68 -9.31 -2.90
N VAL A 124 -9.70 -9.15 -3.77
CA VAL A 124 -8.45 -9.92 -3.71
C VAL A 124 -7.30 -8.98 -3.36
N VAL A 125 -6.72 -9.21 -2.18
CA VAL A 125 -5.61 -8.44 -1.64
C VAL A 125 -4.30 -9.18 -1.88
N VAL A 126 -3.30 -8.48 -2.38
CA VAL A 126 -1.96 -9.00 -2.66
C VAL A 126 -0.95 -8.18 -1.87
N GLU A 127 -0.19 -8.83 -0.98
CA GLU A 127 0.79 -8.15 -0.11
C GLU A 127 2.10 -8.93 -0.06
N ASP A 128 3.22 -8.24 0.16
CA ASP A 128 4.48 -8.91 0.43
C ASP A 128 4.47 -9.64 1.76
N ALA A 129 3.82 -9.01 2.73
CA ALA A 129 3.59 -9.58 4.01
C ALA A 129 2.21 -9.12 4.45
N ALA A 130 1.39 -10.05 4.91
CA ALA A 130 -0.03 -9.77 5.01
C ALA A 130 -0.36 -8.90 6.24
N GLU A 131 -0.92 -7.72 5.99
CA GLU A 131 -1.11 -6.61 6.94
C GLU A 131 -2.52 -6.02 6.82
N LEU A 132 -3.01 -5.91 5.58
CA LEU A 132 -4.31 -5.36 5.23
C LEU A 132 -5.42 -6.37 5.53
N ARG A 133 -6.31 -6.02 6.47
CA ARG A 133 -7.44 -6.85 6.91
C ARG A 133 -8.71 -6.02 6.98
N PRO A 134 -9.34 -5.71 5.84
CA PRO A 134 -10.59 -4.97 5.83
C PRO A 134 -11.71 -5.83 6.42
N ALA A 135 -12.62 -5.19 7.15
CA ALA A 135 -13.81 -5.84 7.71
C ALA A 135 -14.86 -6.01 6.61
N HIS A 136 -14.64 -6.96 5.70
CA HIS A 136 -15.47 -7.21 4.53
C HIS A 136 -15.71 -8.73 4.36
N PRO A 137 -16.94 -9.17 4.02
CA PRO A 137 -17.28 -10.60 4.01
C PRO A 137 -16.58 -11.41 2.91
N GLN A 138 -16.24 -10.78 1.78
CA GLN A 138 -15.64 -11.45 0.63
C GLN A 138 -14.21 -10.96 0.35
N VAL A 139 -13.26 -11.35 1.21
CA VAL A 139 -11.83 -10.99 1.06
C VAL A 139 -10.99 -12.24 0.90
N VAL A 140 -10.13 -12.26 -0.11
CA VAL A 140 -9.05 -13.24 -0.23
C VAL A 140 -7.72 -12.53 -0.18
N ALA A 141 -6.87 -12.91 0.79
CA ALA A 141 -5.54 -12.34 0.94
C ALA A 141 -4.49 -13.31 0.39
N LEU A 142 -3.65 -12.82 -0.50
CA LEU A 142 -2.47 -13.49 -1.05
C LEU A 142 -1.22 -12.83 -0.48
N GLU A 143 -0.25 -13.65 -0.07
CA GLU A 143 0.98 -13.19 0.56
C GLU A 143 2.19 -13.71 -0.22
N ALA A 144 3.13 -12.80 -0.53
CA ALA A 144 4.37 -13.17 -1.19
C ALA A 144 5.20 -14.09 -0.29
N ARG A 145 6.04 -14.90 -0.93
CA ARG A 145 6.90 -15.84 -0.21
C ARG A 145 8.34 -15.63 -0.69
N PRO A 146 9.30 -15.34 0.21
CA PRO A 146 10.71 -15.33 -0.17
C PRO A 146 11.15 -16.73 -0.60
N ALA A 147 12.30 -16.81 -1.27
CA ALA A 147 12.95 -18.09 -1.54
C ALA A 147 13.30 -18.82 -0.23
N ASN A 148 13.32 -20.15 -0.26
CA ASN A 148 13.91 -20.94 0.81
C ASN A 148 15.44 -20.75 0.86
N LEU A 149 16.11 -21.37 1.84
CA LEU A 149 17.58 -21.29 2.00
C LEU A 149 18.36 -21.77 0.77
N GLU A 150 17.75 -22.62 -0.07
CA GLU A 150 18.33 -23.12 -1.32
C GLU A 150 18.06 -22.19 -2.53
N GLY A 151 17.42 -21.04 -2.31
CA GLY A 151 17.07 -20.08 -3.37
C GLY A 151 15.84 -20.46 -4.20
N ALA A 152 15.11 -21.50 -3.81
CA ALA A 152 13.95 -22.03 -4.54
C ALA A 152 12.61 -21.59 -3.94
N GLY A 153 11.57 -21.63 -4.77
CA GLY A 153 10.18 -21.47 -4.31
C GLY A 153 9.75 -20.05 -3.97
N ALA A 154 10.48 -19.01 -4.40
CA ALA A 154 10.02 -17.64 -4.29
C ALA A 154 8.70 -17.44 -5.05
N VAL A 155 7.78 -16.70 -4.45
CA VAL A 155 6.53 -16.23 -5.05
C VAL A 155 6.52 -14.73 -4.90
N LEU A 156 6.74 -14.00 -6.00
CA LEU A 156 6.88 -12.54 -5.96
C LEU A 156 5.51 -11.87 -5.98
N LEU A 157 5.48 -10.61 -5.54
CA LEU A 157 4.27 -9.79 -5.53
C LEU A 157 3.62 -9.73 -6.93
N ARG A 158 4.42 -9.51 -7.98
CA ARG A 158 3.98 -9.54 -9.39
C ARG A 158 3.33 -10.86 -9.81
N ASP A 159 3.81 -11.99 -9.30
CA ASP A 159 3.25 -13.30 -9.63
C ASP A 159 1.86 -13.43 -9.02
N LEU A 160 1.70 -12.99 -7.76
CA LEU A 160 0.43 -12.97 -7.07
C LEU A 160 -0.58 -12.01 -7.71
N VAL A 161 -0.16 -10.85 -8.19
CA VAL A 161 -1.02 -9.94 -8.95
C VAL A 161 -1.60 -10.66 -10.17
N ARG A 162 -0.75 -11.39 -10.93
CA ARG A 162 -1.21 -12.17 -12.10
C ARG A 162 -2.13 -13.33 -11.72
N GLN A 163 -1.92 -13.97 -10.57
CA GLN A 163 -2.81 -15.03 -10.09
C GLN A 163 -4.14 -14.45 -9.60
N ALA A 164 -4.12 -13.30 -8.92
CA ALA A 164 -5.32 -12.62 -8.44
C ALA A 164 -6.30 -12.34 -9.58
N LEU A 165 -5.82 -11.95 -10.77
CA LEU A 165 -6.66 -11.72 -11.96
C LEU A 165 -7.44 -12.96 -12.42
N ARG A 166 -6.94 -14.17 -12.12
CA ARG A 166 -7.63 -15.44 -12.43
C ARG A 166 -8.71 -15.80 -11.41
N MET A 167 -8.79 -15.06 -10.32
CA MET A 167 -9.72 -15.31 -9.21
C MET A 167 -11.03 -14.50 -9.33
N ARG A 168 -11.27 -13.90 -10.51
CA ARG A 168 -12.40 -13.02 -10.81
C ARG A 168 -12.63 -11.97 -9.71
N PRO A 169 -11.63 -11.13 -9.40
CA PRO A 169 -11.82 -10.08 -8.40
C PRO A 169 -12.71 -8.97 -8.94
N ASP A 170 -13.67 -8.50 -8.13
CA ASP A 170 -14.34 -7.23 -8.38
C ASP A 170 -13.42 -6.06 -7.97
N ARG A 171 -12.54 -6.28 -6.97
CA ARG A 171 -11.50 -5.33 -6.54
C ARG A 171 -10.15 -6.04 -6.45
N LEU A 172 -9.18 -5.61 -7.25
CA LEU A 172 -7.79 -6.00 -7.08
C LEU A 172 -7.08 -4.97 -6.20
N VAL A 173 -6.45 -5.44 -5.12
CA VAL A 173 -5.75 -4.58 -4.17
C VAL A 173 -4.29 -4.99 -4.04
N VAL A 174 -3.37 -4.05 -4.20
CA VAL A 174 -1.95 -4.26 -3.88
C VAL A 174 -1.61 -3.50 -2.60
N GLY A 175 -1.31 -4.22 -1.53
CA GLY A 175 -1.11 -3.67 -0.19
C GLY A 175 -0.05 -2.56 -0.16
N GLU A 176 1.09 -2.77 -0.81
CA GLU A 176 2.09 -1.73 -1.05
C GLU A 176 2.83 -2.00 -2.36
N VAL A 177 2.84 -1.01 -3.25
CA VAL A 177 3.54 -1.09 -4.52
C VAL A 177 4.98 -0.64 -4.30
N ARG A 178 5.92 -1.59 -4.32
CA ARG A 178 7.35 -1.34 -4.03
C ARG A 178 8.32 -1.70 -5.15
N ASP A 179 7.85 -2.42 -6.16
CA ASP A 179 8.69 -3.01 -7.20
C ASP A 179 7.95 -3.13 -8.54
N ALA A 180 8.36 -4.08 -9.37
CA ALA A 180 7.81 -4.36 -10.68
C ALA A 180 6.30 -4.65 -10.70
N ALA A 181 5.69 -5.02 -9.56
CA ALA A 181 4.25 -5.21 -9.45
C ALA A 181 3.45 -3.95 -9.82
N VAL A 182 4.07 -2.76 -9.85
CA VAL A 182 3.43 -1.53 -10.35
C VAL A 182 2.93 -1.70 -11.79
N VAL A 183 3.70 -2.36 -12.67
CA VAL A 183 3.33 -2.53 -14.07
C VAL A 183 2.16 -3.49 -14.19
N ASP A 184 2.18 -4.59 -13.45
CA ASP A 184 1.08 -5.55 -13.43
C ASP A 184 -0.20 -4.93 -12.83
N LEU A 185 -0.08 -4.07 -11.81
CA LEU A 185 -1.22 -3.32 -11.26
C LEU A 185 -1.80 -2.35 -12.30
N LEU A 186 -0.97 -1.52 -12.94
CA LEU A 186 -1.44 -0.58 -13.97
C LEU A 186 -2.11 -1.32 -15.14
N ALA A 187 -1.54 -2.45 -15.56
CA ALA A 187 -2.14 -3.30 -16.61
C ALA A 187 -3.50 -3.89 -16.17
N ALA A 188 -3.61 -4.35 -14.92
CA ALA A 188 -4.87 -4.86 -14.38
C ALA A 188 -5.98 -3.80 -14.37
N LEU A 189 -5.66 -2.59 -13.92
CA LEU A 189 -6.60 -1.46 -13.88
C LEU A 189 -7.06 -1.00 -15.28
N ASN A 190 -6.24 -1.23 -16.31
CA ASN A 190 -6.58 -0.95 -17.70
C ASN A 190 -7.43 -2.05 -18.37
N THR A 191 -7.55 -3.24 -17.77
CA THR A 191 -8.20 -4.41 -18.39
C THR A 191 -9.56 -4.76 -17.78
N GLY A 192 -10.25 -3.76 -17.20
CA GLY A 192 -11.62 -3.91 -16.71
C GLY A 192 -11.74 -4.30 -15.23
N HIS A 193 -10.65 -4.24 -14.46
CA HIS A 193 -10.68 -4.38 -13.00
C HIS A 193 -10.92 -3.01 -12.35
N GLU A 194 -12.15 -2.53 -12.49
CA GLU A 194 -12.58 -1.26 -11.91
C GLU A 194 -12.40 -1.26 -10.39
N GLY A 195 -12.21 -0.08 -9.81
CA GLY A 195 -12.11 0.06 -8.35
C GLY A 195 -10.86 -0.55 -7.72
N GLY A 196 -9.92 -1.07 -8.52
CA GLY A 196 -8.66 -1.59 -8.03
C GLY A 196 -7.79 -0.48 -7.43
N CYS A 197 -7.01 -0.84 -6.42
CA CYS A 197 -6.30 0.15 -5.63
C CYS A 197 -5.03 -0.40 -4.97
N GLY A 198 -4.27 0.49 -4.35
CA GLY A 198 -3.11 0.08 -3.57
C GLY A 198 -2.49 1.20 -2.77
N THR A 199 -1.42 0.91 -2.06
CA THR A 199 -0.62 1.96 -1.41
C THR A 199 0.71 2.19 -2.09
N LEU A 200 1.20 3.43 -2.04
CA LEU A 200 2.50 3.82 -2.58
C LEU A 200 3.19 4.78 -1.62
N HIS A 201 4.46 4.53 -1.30
CA HIS A 201 5.23 5.51 -0.55
C HIS A 201 5.58 6.71 -1.43
N ALA A 202 5.13 7.90 -1.02
CA ALA A 202 5.46 9.18 -1.66
C ALA A 202 5.43 10.31 -0.62
N ASN A 203 6.26 11.34 -0.81
CA ASN A 203 6.33 12.48 0.12
C ASN A 203 5.21 13.51 -0.11
N SER A 204 4.61 13.50 -1.31
CA SER A 204 3.45 14.30 -1.71
C SER A 204 2.64 13.55 -2.77
N ALA A 205 1.39 13.95 -3.06
CA ALA A 205 0.69 13.39 -4.22
C ALA A 205 1.42 13.72 -5.54
N ALA A 206 2.02 14.91 -5.62
CA ALA A 206 2.80 15.38 -6.78
C ALA A 206 3.97 14.44 -7.15
N ASP A 207 4.53 13.73 -6.17
CA ASP A 207 5.63 12.78 -6.39
C ASP A 207 5.15 11.41 -6.91
N VAL A 208 3.85 11.12 -6.87
CA VAL A 208 3.31 9.80 -7.23
C VAL A 208 3.66 9.40 -8.68
N PRO A 209 3.46 10.25 -9.71
CA PRO A 209 3.80 9.88 -11.09
C PRO A 209 5.29 9.55 -11.25
N ALA A 210 6.18 10.36 -10.67
CA ALA A 210 7.62 10.13 -10.72
C ALA A 210 8.02 8.84 -9.97
N ARG A 211 7.35 8.52 -8.86
CA ARG A 211 7.58 7.28 -8.12
C ARG A 211 7.13 6.06 -8.90
N VAL A 212 5.95 6.11 -9.52
CA VAL A 212 5.43 5.07 -10.42
C VAL A 212 6.40 4.87 -11.59
N GLU A 213 6.87 5.95 -12.21
CA GLU A 213 7.88 5.92 -13.26
C GLU A 213 9.16 5.18 -12.83
N ALA A 214 9.73 5.54 -11.68
CA ALA A 214 10.96 4.90 -11.19
C ALA A 214 10.80 3.39 -10.98
N LEU A 215 9.66 2.96 -10.42
CA LEU A 215 9.34 1.55 -10.22
C LEU A 215 9.13 0.82 -11.56
N ALA A 216 8.41 1.45 -12.48
CA ALA A 216 8.12 0.89 -13.80
C ALA A 216 9.38 0.77 -14.68
N LEU A 217 10.29 1.75 -14.60
CA LEU A 217 11.59 1.71 -15.26
C LEU A 217 12.43 0.52 -14.79
N SER A 218 12.40 0.23 -13.49
CA SER A 218 13.08 -0.93 -12.91
C SER A 218 12.45 -2.26 -13.35
N ALA A 219 11.21 -2.23 -13.84
CA ALA A 219 10.50 -3.35 -14.45
C ALA A 219 10.63 -3.43 -15.97
N GLY A 220 11.40 -2.52 -16.60
CA GLY A 220 11.62 -2.48 -18.04
C GLY A 220 10.56 -1.69 -18.83
N LEU A 221 9.66 -0.95 -18.17
CA LEU A 221 8.68 -0.10 -18.84
C LEU A 221 9.21 1.34 -18.96
N GLY A 222 9.34 1.84 -20.19
CA GLY A 222 9.83 3.20 -20.45
C GLY A 222 8.91 4.29 -19.89
N ARG A 223 9.45 5.51 -19.72
CA ARG A 223 8.73 6.68 -19.18
C ARG A 223 7.41 6.95 -19.90
N GLU A 224 7.43 7.09 -21.23
CA GLU A 224 6.24 7.41 -22.02
C GLU A 224 5.14 6.36 -21.88
N ALA A 225 5.52 5.08 -21.98
CA ALA A 225 4.60 3.96 -21.79
C ALA A 225 4.03 3.93 -20.36
N THR A 226 4.86 4.23 -19.35
CA THR A 226 4.41 4.31 -17.96
C THR A 226 3.38 5.41 -17.76
N HIS A 227 3.63 6.62 -18.25
CA HIS A 227 2.68 7.72 -18.14
C HIS A 227 1.40 7.47 -18.94
N SER A 228 1.49 6.81 -20.10
CA SER A 228 0.31 6.39 -20.86
C SER A 228 -0.53 5.39 -20.08
N GLN A 229 0.09 4.39 -19.45
CA GLN A 229 -0.63 3.41 -18.63
C GLN A 229 -1.20 4.04 -17.37
N LEU A 230 -0.45 4.92 -16.71
CA LEU A 230 -0.88 5.62 -15.50
C LEU A 230 -2.11 6.49 -15.75
N ALA A 231 -2.12 7.26 -16.85
CA ALA A 231 -3.24 8.12 -17.25
C ALA A 231 -4.54 7.33 -17.47
N ALA A 232 -4.43 6.11 -18.01
CA ALA A 232 -5.58 5.25 -18.29
C ALA A 232 -6.01 4.42 -17.05
N ALA A 233 -5.05 4.03 -16.22
CA ALA A 233 -5.27 3.12 -15.10
C ALA A 233 -5.85 3.83 -13.88
N LEU A 234 -5.35 5.01 -13.53
CA LEU A 234 -5.58 5.62 -12.22
C LEU A 234 -6.51 6.83 -12.32
N ASP A 235 -7.53 6.90 -11.46
CA ASP A 235 -8.47 8.03 -11.43
C ASP A 235 -8.06 9.09 -10.40
N VAL A 236 -7.62 8.66 -9.22
CA VAL A 236 -7.39 9.56 -8.08
C VAL A 236 -6.26 9.07 -7.16
N VAL A 237 -5.56 10.02 -6.54
CA VAL A 237 -4.59 9.80 -5.48
C VAL A 237 -5.15 10.35 -4.18
N LEU A 238 -5.20 9.50 -3.14
CA LEU A 238 -5.56 9.87 -1.78
C LEU A 238 -4.28 9.99 -0.96
N HIS A 239 -3.84 11.20 -0.65
CA HIS A 239 -2.56 11.39 0.03
C HIS A 239 -2.77 11.62 1.53
N VAL A 240 -2.16 10.77 2.36
CA VAL A 240 -2.22 10.87 3.83
C VAL A 240 -0.93 11.43 4.41
N VAL A 241 -1.11 12.33 5.38
CA VAL A 241 -0.03 13.05 6.05
C VAL A 241 -0.04 12.76 7.55
N ARG A 242 1.10 13.02 8.20
CA ARG A 242 1.22 13.06 9.65
C ARG A 242 1.61 14.47 10.06
N ASP A 243 0.72 15.15 10.77
CA ASP A 243 0.95 16.52 11.24
C ASP A 243 2.18 16.55 12.16
N ARG A 244 3.16 17.43 11.87
CA ARG A 244 4.43 17.47 12.61
C ARG A 244 4.25 17.87 14.07
N GLY A 245 3.28 18.73 14.37
CA GLY A 245 3.02 19.23 15.72
C GLY A 245 2.22 18.23 16.57
N SER A 246 1.04 17.84 16.11
CA SER A 246 0.13 16.97 16.87
C SER A 246 0.42 15.47 16.72
N GLY A 247 1.21 15.08 15.71
CA GLY A 247 1.43 13.68 15.35
C GLY A 247 0.19 12.99 14.76
N ARG A 248 -0.91 13.73 14.56
CA ARG A 248 -2.18 13.25 14.01
C ARG A 248 -1.99 12.78 12.57
N ARG A 249 -2.62 11.65 12.24
CA ARG A 249 -2.65 11.07 10.89
C ARG A 249 -3.95 11.45 10.25
N ARG A 250 -3.90 12.03 9.05
CA ARG A 250 -5.11 12.50 8.35
C ARG A 250 -4.96 12.44 6.84
N LEU A 251 -6.08 12.48 6.15
CA LEU A 251 -6.10 12.79 4.73
C LEU A 251 -5.60 14.22 4.52
N GLY A 252 -4.56 14.38 3.70
CA GLY A 252 -3.93 15.64 3.37
C GLY A 252 -4.53 16.25 2.12
N GLU A 253 -4.74 15.45 1.08
CA GLU A 253 -5.30 15.91 -0.18
C GLU A 253 -5.91 14.75 -0.99
N ILE A 254 -6.85 15.09 -1.86
CA ILE A 254 -7.37 14.25 -2.94
C ILE A 254 -6.92 14.91 -4.24
N ALA A 255 -6.09 14.22 -5.01
CA ALA A 255 -5.55 14.72 -6.26
C ALA A 255 -6.04 13.88 -7.45
N VAL A 256 -6.40 14.55 -8.54
CA VAL A 256 -6.74 13.90 -9.81
C VAL A 256 -5.54 13.87 -10.74
N LEU A 257 -5.58 13.02 -11.75
CA LEU A 257 -4.54 12.95 -12.76
C LEU A 257 -4.83 13.95 -13.89
N ASP A 258 -3.79 14.65 -14.32
CA ASP A 258 -3.81 15.56 -15.45
C ASP A 258 -2.65 15.24 -16.39
N ARG A 259 -2.88 15.37 -17.69
CA ARG A 259 -1.84 15.13 -18.70
C ARG A 259 -1.33 16.48 -19.19
N ASP A 260 -0.06 16.76 -18.93
CA ASP A 260 0.58 17.99 -19.39
C ASP A 260 0.64 17.98 -20.93
N GLU A 261 -0.04 18.92 -21.58
CA GLU A 261 -0.19 18.97 -23.04
C GLU A 261 1.16 19.14 -23.77
N ARG A 262 2.14 19.78 -23.13
CA ARG A 262 3.44 20.06 -23.74
C ARG A 262 4.37 18.85 -23.71
N THR A 263 4.33 18.08 -22.63
CA THR A 263 5.25 16.96 -22.39
C THR A 263 4.59 15.60 -22.60
N GLY A 264 3.26 15.53 -22.61
CA GLY A 264 2.49 14.28 -22.62
C GLY A 264 2.60 13.48 -21.32
N LEU A 265 3.28 14.01 -20.30
CA LEU A 265 3.50 13.35 -19.02
C LEU A 265 2.33 13.61 -18.07
N VAL A 266 2.03 12.60 -17.25
CA VAL A 266 1.02 12.70 -16.20
C VAL A 266 1.60 13.41 -14.98
N ARG A 267 0.82 14.36 -14.46
CA ARG A 267 1.00 14.98 -13.15
C ARG A 267 -0.26 14.79 -12.32
N THR A 268 -0.15 14.95 -11.01
CA THR A 268 -1.34 15.04 -10.15
C THR A 268 -1.65 16.51 -9.87
N VAL A 269 -2.93 16.86 -9.87
CA VAL A 269 -3.42 18.18 -9.49
C VAL A 269 -4.36 18.03 -8.29
N PRO A 270 -4.10 18.71 -7.16
CA PRO A 270 -5.00 18.66 -6.00
C PRO A 270 -6.39 19.14 -6.41
N ALA A 271 -7.41 18.31 -6.20
CA ALA A 271 -8.80 18.71 -6.34
C ALA A 271 -9.33 19.28 -5.02
N VAL A 272 -8.90 18.72 -3.89
CA VAL A 272 -9.18 19.25 -2.55
C VAL A 272 -7.97 19.00 -1.65
N THR A 273 -7.59 20.00 -0.86
CA THR A 273 -6.59 19.89 0.20
C THR A 273 -7.28 20.09 1.55
N PHE A 274 -6.94 19.26 2.53
CA PHE A 274 -7.43 19.40 3.90
C PHE A 274 -6.31 19.97 4.78
N THR A 275 -6.63 20.97 5.59
CA THR A 275 -5.68 21.59 6.52
C THR A 275 -5.68 20.88 7.87
N ASP A 276 -4.71 21.19 8.71
CA ASP A 276 -4.69 20.77 10.11
C ASP A 276 -5.82 21.41 10.94
N ALA A 277 -6.35 22.55 10.49
CA ALA A 277 -7.56 23.18 11.04
C ALA A 277 -8.88 22.53 10.60
N GLU A 278 -8.83 21.35 9.96
CA GLU A 278 -10.00 20.61 9.44
C GLU A 278 -10.80 21.39 8.39
N GLN A 279 -10.16 22.37 7.74
CA GLN A 279 -10.75 23.13 6.65
C GLN A 279 -10.38 22.47 5.33
N SER A 280 -11.35 22.42 4.41
CA SER A 280 -11.10 22.02 3.04
C SER A 280 -10.81 23.26 2.19
N VAL A 281 -9.76 23.18 1.38
CA VAL A 281 -9.40 24.18 0.38
C VAL A 281 -9.59 23.54 -0.98
N PRO A 282 -10.49 24.05 -1.83
CA PRO A 282 -10.66 23.52 -3.17
C PRO A 282 -9.41 23.82 -4.02
N GLY A 283 -9.04 22.88 -4.87
CA GLY A 283 -8.01 23.08 -5.87
C GLY A 283 -8.52 23.86 -7.09
N PRO A 284 -7.76 23.88 -8.19
CA PRO A 284 -8.18 24.52 -9.44
C PRO A 284 -9.50 23.94 -9.97
N ASP A 285 -10.36 24.78 -10.56
CA ASP A 285 -11.67 24.39 -11.07
C ASP A 285 -11.68 23.14 -11.96
N PRO A 286 -10.73 22.94 -12.89
CA PRO A 286 -10.69 21.72 -13.71
C PRO A 286 -10.49 20.45 -12.86
N ALA A 287 -9.66 20.51 -11.81
CA ALA A 287 -9.40 19.38 -10.93
C ALA A 287 -10.62 19.06 -10.05
N VAL A 288 -11.27 20.10 -9.51
CA VAL A 288 -12.52 19.97 -8.74
C VAL A 288 -13.63 19.39 -9.62
N ALA A 289 -13.76 19.88 -10.86
CA ALA A 289 -14.75 19.39 -11.82
C ALA A 289 -14.50 17.93 -12.20
N ALA A 290 -13.24 17.55 -12.45
CA ALA A 290 -12.86 16.17 -12.74
C ALA A 290 -13.21 15.22 -11.60
N LEU A 291 -12.89 15.59 -10.35
CA LEU A 291 -13.27 14.80 -9.18
C LEU A 291 -14.80 14.68 -9.06
N ARG A 292 -15.54 15.78 -9.20
CA ARG A 292 -17.02 15.74 -9.14
C ARG A 292 -17.62 14.87 -10.25
N ALA A 293 -17.08 14.93 -11.46
CA ALA A 293 -17.53 14.10 -12.57
C ALA A 293 -17.27 12.60 -12.27
N LEU A 294 -16.09 12.27 -11.75
CA LEU A 294 -15.74 10.92 -11.30
C LEU A 294 -16.75 10.41 -10.25
N LEU A 295 -17.07 11.22 -9.25
CA LEU A 295 -17.97 10.83 -8.16
C LEU A 295 -19.45 10.70 -8.57
N ARG A 296 -19.84 11.27 -9.73
CA ARG A 296 -21.18 11.15 -10.30
C ARG A 296 -21.31 9.99 -11.28
N ALA A 297 -20.19 9.52 -11.85
CA ALA A 297 -20.19 8.38 -12.74
C ALA A 297 -20.42 7.10 -11.92
N GLU A 298 -21.51 6.40 -12.18
CA GLU A 298 -21.74 5.05 -11.67
C GLU A 298 -20.85 4.07 -12.46
N GLY A 299 -19.61 3.84 -11.99
CA GLY A 299 -18.67 2.91 -12.61
C GLY A 299 -18.08 3.39 -13.95
N ARG A 300 -17.00 2.73 -14.41
CA ARG A 300 -16.15 3.15 -15.54
C ARG A 300 -16.74 2.78 -16.91
N ALA A 301 -18.06 2.82 -17.07
CA ALA A 301 -18.72 2.66 -18.37
C ALA A 301 -18.66 3.97 -19.17
N GLY A 302 -17.61 4.18 -19.98
CA GLY A 302 -17.65 5.17 -21.07
C GLY A 302 -16.47 6.12 -21.25
N ARG A 303 -15.23 5.60 -21.28
CA ARG A 303 -14.11 6.35 -21.88
C ARG A 303 -13.49 5.53 -23.01
N GLY A 304 -13.89 5.81 -24.25
CA GLY A 304 -13.10 5.45 -25.44
C GLY A 304 -13.87 4.94 -26.65
N GLU A 305 -14.61 5.81 -27.33
CA GLU A 305 -14.55 5.87 -28.79
C GLU A 305 -14.22 7.33 -29.15
N PRO A 306 -13.08 7.62 -29.78
CA PRO A 306 -12.79 8.97 -30.24
C PRO A 306 -13.69 9.26 -31.44
N ASP A 307 -14.37 10.40 -31.39
CA ASP A 307 -15.15 10.98 -32.47
C ASP A 307 -14.26 11.09 -33.73
N ALA A 308 -14.40 10.13 -34.63
CA ALA A 308 -13.72 10.12 -35.91
C ALA A 308 -14.48 11.08 -36.85
N ARG A 309 -13.87 12.23 -37.10
CA ARG A 309 -14.13 13.03 -38.30
C ARG A 309 -13.27 12.53 -39.44
#